data_AF-W9SD66-F1
#
_entry.id   AF-W9SD66-F1
#
_cell.length_a   1.000
_cell.length_b   1.000
_cell.length_c   1.000
_cell.angle_alpha   90.00
_cell.angle_beta   90.00
_cell.angle_gamma   90.00
#
_symmetry.space_group_name_H-M   'P 1'
#
loop_
_entity.id
_entity.type
_entity.pdbx_description
1 polymer ?
#
loop_
_entity_poly.entity_id
_entity_poly.type
_entity_poly.pdbx_seq_one_letter_code
_entity_poly.pdbx_strand_id
1 'polypeptide(L)'
;MKVVVENLTGTLFFIQVGNDATVAELKREIEAQENLPCDRLILILDANGNRPINDDGSGASLVDHGVRDGSHIFIFFNPLDDGSSQSRGFTLPDSPSW
;
A
#
# COMPACT_ATOMS: atom_id res chain seq x y z
N MET A 1 17.13 2.62 6.06
CA MET A 1 17.03 3.23 4.72
C MET A 1 16.02 4.37 4.70
N LYS A 2 16.17 5.33 3.79
CA LYS A 2 15.24 6.44 3.56
C LYS A 2 14.44 6.20 2.28
N VAL A 3 13.12 6.16 2.36
CA VAL A 3 12.22 5.93 1.21
C VAL A 3 11.43 7.19 0.90
N VAL A 4 11.02 7.32 -0.37
CA VAL A 4 10.10 8.37 -0.84
C VAL A 4 8.71 7.80 -0.88
N VAL A 5 7.75 8.47 -0.25
CA VAL A 5 6.35 8.06 -0.22
C VAL A 5 5.51 9.13 -0.91
N GLU A 6 4.69 8.72 -1.87
CA GLU A 6 3.73 9.57 -2.57
C GLU A 6 2.30 9.22 -2.15
N ASN A 7 1.53 10.23 -1.73
CA ASN A 7 0.13 10.07 -1.40
C ASN A 7 -0.80 10.32 -2.60
N LEU A 8 -2.11 10.06 -2.40
CA LEU A 8 -3.13 10.24 -3.43
C LEU A 8 -3.31 11.69 -3.91
N THR A 9 -2.79 12.68 -3.18
CA THR A 9 -2.81 14.09 -3.59
C THR A 9 -1.55 14.48 -4.39
N GLY A 10 -0.65 13.52 -4.66
CA GLY A 10 0.64 13.74 -5.30
C GLY A 10 1.68 14.39 -4.37
N THR A 11 1.42 14.42 -3.07
CA THR A 11 2.38 14.94 -2.08
C THR A 11 3.44 13.89 -1.81
N LEU A 12 4.70 14.31 -1.90
CA LEU A 12 5.87 13.49 -1.60
C LEU A 12 6.42 13.81 -0.21
N PHE A 13 6.69 12.79 0.57
CA PHE A 13 7.37 12.89 1.86
C PHE A 13 8.37 11.75 2.02
N PHE A 14 9.31 11.92 2.96
CA PHE A 14 10.32 10.92 3.24
C PHE A 14 10.00 10.20 4.53
N ILE A 15 10.25 8.90 4.56
CA ILE A 15 10.19 8.09 5.78
C ILE A 15 11.56 7.44 5.98
N GLN A 16 12.06 7.54 7.20
CA GLN A 16 13.32 6.93 7.61
C GLN A 16 13.01 5.69 8.44
N VAL A 17 13.51 4.53 8.00
CA VAL A 17 13.39 3.26 8.71
C VAL A 17 14.76 2.62 8.90
N GLY A 18 14.81 1.53 9.68
CA GLY A 18 15.97 0.62 9.75
C GLY A 18 16.35 0.04 8.39
N ASN A 19 17.48 -0.65 8.31
CA ASN A 19 17.89 -1.32 7.06
C ASN A 19 17.25 -2.71 6.90
N ASP A 20 16.86 -3.29 8.01
CA ASP A 20 16.17 -4.56 8.22
C ASP A 20 14.69 -4.37 8.58
N ALA A 21 14.19 -3.13 8.47
CA ALA A 21 12.81 -2.81 8.81
C ALA A 21 11.82 -3.59 7.95
N THR A 22 10.68 -3.89 8.54
CA THR A 22 9.55 -4.63 7.97
C THR A 22 8.53 -3.70 7.33
N VAL A 23 7.59 -4.27 6.57
CA VAL A 23 6.44 -3.53 6.01
C VAL A 23 5.57 -2.93 7.12
N ALA A 24 5.39 -3.63 8.25
CA ALA A 24 4.61 -3.16 9.38
C ALA A 24 5.25 -1.93 10.04
N GLU A 25 6.57 -1.93 10.22
CA GLU A 25 7.30 -0.79 10.77
C GLU A 25 7.21 0.44 9.84
N LEU A 26 7.34 0.25 8.52
CA LEU A 26 7.15 1.34 7.57
C LEU A 26 5.75 1.95 7.66
N LYS A 27 4.69 1.12 7.73
CA LYS A 27 3.31 1.62 7.88
C LYS A 27 3.12 2.40 9.18
N ARG A 28 3.74 1.94 10.27
CA ARG A 28 3.69 2.62 11.58
C ARG A 28 4.41 3.96 11.57
N GLU A 29 5.56 4.06 10.91
CA GLU A 29 6.28 5.34 10.75
C GLU A 29 5.47 6.33 9.89
N ILE A 30 4.81 5.85 8.83
CA ILE A 30 3.89 6.67 8.02
C ILE A 30 2.72 7.18 8.87
N GLU A 31 2.12 6.32 9.70
CA GLU A 31 1.05 6.71 10.62
C GLU A 31 1.54 7.76 11.63
N ALA A 32 2.70 7.55 12.24
CA ALA A 32 3.25 8.48 13.23
C ALA A 32 3.56 9.86 12.62
N GLN A 33 4.04 9.91 11.38
CA GLN A 33 4.43 11.15 10.72
C GLN A 33 3.27 11.89 10.07
N GLU A 34 2.41 11.18 9.33
CA GLU A 34 1.36 11.78 8.50
C GLU A 34 -0.05 11.62 9.11
N ASN A 35 -0.18 10.96 10.26
CA ASN A 35 -1.44 10.69 10.96
C ASN A 35 -2.46 9.94 10.08
N LEU A 36 -1.95 8.94 9.34
CA LEU A 36 -2.73 8.11 8.43
C LEU A 36 -3.03 6.74 9.05
N PRO A 37 -4.24 6.18 8.86
CA PRO A 37 -4.63 4.91 9.48
C PRO A 37 -3.83 3.73 8.90
N CYS A 38 -2.85 3.21 9.66
CA CYS A 38 -1.91 2.20 9.16
C CYS A 38 -2.59 0.91 8.68
N ASP A 39 -3.67 0.48 9.34
CA ASP A 39 -4.43 -0.73 9.03
C ASP A 39 -5.03 -0.73 7.62
N ARG A 40 -5.28 0.47 7.08
CA ARG A 40 -5.89 0.65 5.75
C ARG A 40 -4.87 0.93 4.68
N LEU A 41 -3.60 1.14 5.02
CA LEU A 41 -2.55 1.48 4.05
C LEU A 41 -2.22 0.29 3.16
N ILE A 42 -2.32 0.54 1.86
CA ILE A 42 -1.82 -0.31 0.78
C ILE A 42 -0.57 0.39 0.23
N LEU A 43 0.56 -0.30 0.26
CA LEU A 43 1.84 0.22 -0.22
C LEU A 43 2.17 -0.42 -1.57
N ILE A 44 2.53 0.38 -2.56
CA ILE A 44 2.90 -0.10 -3.91
C ILE A 44 4.29 0.40 -4.25
N LEU A 45 5.21 -0.52 -4.53
CA LEU A 45 6.57 -0.19 -4.93
C LEU A 45 6.64 0.10 -6.44
N ASP A 46 7.19 1.25 -6.82
CA ASP A 46 7.34 1.69 -8.22
C ASP A 46 8.40 0.89 -9.00
N ALA A 47 9.35 0.27 -8.29
CA ALA A 47 10.55 -0.30 -8.90
C ALA A 47 10.36 -1.62 -9.65
N ASN A 48 9.17 -2.25 -9.64
CA ASN A 48 9.01 -3.58 -10.26
C ASN A 48 7.54 -3.93 -10.63
N GLY A 49 6.94 -3.18 -11.55
CA GLY A 49 5.61 -3.47 -12.09
C GLY A 49 4.47 -3.16 -11.12
N ASN A 50 4.65 -2.15 -10.26
CA ASN A 50 3.62 -1.65 -9.33
C ASN A 50 3.03 -2.76 -8.46
N ARG A 51 3.92 -3.58 -7.87
CA ARG A 51 3.51 -4.67 -7.01
C ARG A 51 3.14 -4.13 -5.62
N PRO A 52 1.99 -4.54 -5.06
CA PRO A 52 1.69 -4.27 -3.66
C PRO A 52 2.70 -5.00 -2.76
N ILE A 53 3.25 -4.29 -1.80
CA ILE A 53 4.02 -4.86 -0.70
C ILE A 53 3.07 -5.03 0.49
N ASN A 54 3.01 -6.24 1.01
CA ASN A 54 2.14 -6.57 2.14
C ASN A 54 2.95 -7.24 3.23
N ASP A 55 2.53 -7.02 4.47
CA ASP A 55 2.97 -7.84 5.58
C ASP A 55 2.19 -9.17 5.49
N ASP A 56 2.89 -10.22 5.08
CA ASP A 56 2.35 -11.58 5.05
C ASP A 56 2.49 -12.29 6.41
N GLY A 57 2.93 -11.58 7.46
CA GLY A 57 3.19 -12.12 8.79
C GLY A 57 4.44 -12.99 8.86
N SER A 58 5.22 -13.10 7.77
CA SER A 58 6.48 -13.84 7.75
C SER A 58 7.61 -13.09 8.46
N GLY A 59 7.43 -11.79 8.73
CA GLY A 59 8.48 -10.90 9.21
C GLY A 59 9.50 -10.54 8.12
N ALA A 60 9.14 -10.70 6.84
CA ALA A 60 9.99 -10.29 5.72
C ALA A 60 10.36 -8.80 5.81
N SER A 61 11.62 -8.52 5.50
CA SER A 61 12.12 -7.16 5.49
C SER A 61 11.66 -6.42 4.22
N LEU A 62 11.70 -5.09 4.26
CA LEU A 62 11.47 -4.25 3.09
C LEU A 62 12.39 -4.63 1.91
N VAL A 63 13.63 -5.06 2.20
CA VAL A 63 14.60 -5.48 1.17
C VAL A 63 14.14 -6.76 0.46
N ASP A 64 13.52 -7.70 1.18
CA ASP A 64 12.97 -8.93 0.60
C ASP A 64 11.83 -8.65 -0.39
N HIS A 65 11.13 -7.53 -0.20
CA HIS A 65 10.13 -7.01 -1.13
C HIS A 65 10.71 -6.12 -2.24
N GLY A 66 12.04 -5.99 -2.31
CA GLY A 66 12.75 -5.20 -3.33
C GLY A 66 12.83 -3.70 -3.02
N VAL A 67 12.44 -3.27 -1.82
CA VAL A 67 12.58 -1.88 -1.39
C VAL A 67 14.04 -1.60 -1.04
N ARG A 68 14.55 -0.47 -1.51
CA ARG A 68 15.93 -0.02 -1.31
C ARG A 68 15.92 1.42 -0.81
N ASP A 69 17.09 1.88 -0.41
CA ASP A 69 17.29 3.31 -0.13
C ASP A 69 16.95 4.14 -1.37
N GLY A 70 16.15 5.20 -1.19
CA GLY A 70 15.62 6.03 -2.26
C GLY A 70 14.46 5.44 -3.05
N SER A 71 13.97 4.24 -2.71
CA SER A 71 12.80 3.66 -3.40
C SER A 71 11.56 4.53 -3.26
N HIS A 72 10.78 4.54 -4.34
CA HIS A 72 9.51 5.28 -4.42
C HIS A 72 8.32 4.35 -4.16
N ILE A 73 7.48 4.75 -3.21
CA ILE A 73 6.34 3.97 -2.73
C ILE A 73 5.08 4.82 -2.83
N PHE A 74 4.07 4.32 -3.53
CA PHE A 74 2.75 4.93 -3.55
C PHE A 74 1.90 4.39 -2.41
N ILE A 75 1.16 5.26 -1.72
CA ILE A 75 0.18 4.86 -0.70
C ILE A 75 -1.25 4.94 -1.25
N PHE A 76 -2.03 3.90 -0.98
CA PHE A 76 -3.47 3.81 -1.22
C PHE A 76 -4.19 3.39 0.06
N PHE A 77 -5.51 3.50 0.08
CA PHE A 77 -6.32 3.07 1.22
C PHE A 77 -7.30 1.97 0.81
N ASN A 78 -7.37 0.92 1.62
CA ASN A 78 -8.51 0.01 1.54
C ASN A 78 -9.77 0.80 1.96
N PRO A 79 -10.88 0.69 1.20
CA PRO A 79 -12.16 1.24 1.64
C PRO A 79 -12.53 0.71 3.03
N LEU A 80 -13.28 1.50 3.79
CA LEU A 80 -13.88 0.99 5.02
C LEU A 80 -14.84 -0.13 4.63
N ASP A 81 -14.70 -1.29 5.25
CA ASP A 81 -15.70 -2.34 5.14
C ASP A 81 -16.96 -1.83 5.87
N ASP A 82 -17.93 -1.33 5.12
CA ASP A 82 -19.21 -0.84 5.67
C ASP A 82 -20.22 -1.98 5.86
N GLY A 83 -19.78 -3.24 5.72
CA GLY A 83 -20.65 -4.41 5.76
C GLY A 83 -21.51 -4.59 4.50
N SER A 84 -21.40 -3.71 3.50
CA SER A 84 -21.99 -3.92 2.19
C SER A 84 -21.06 -4.77 1.33
N SER A 85 -20.93 -6.04 1.71
CA SER A 85 -20.54 -7.10 0.77
C SER A 85 -21.63 -7.29 -0.29
N GLN A 86 -21.97 -6.24 -1.04
CA GLN A 86 -22.51 -6.44 -2.36
C GLN A 86 -21.34 -6.86 -3.21
N SER A 87 -21.21 -8.19 -3.34
CA SER A 87 -20.78 -8.82 -4.58
C SER A 87 -21.18 -7.88 -5.73
N ARG A 88 -20.22 -7.11 -6.24
CA ARG A 88 -20.33 -6.49 -7.57
C ARG A 88 -20.18 -7.61 -8.58
N GLY A 89 -21.15 -8.52 -8.55
CA GLY A 89 -21.54 -9.29 -9.70
C GLY A 89 -21.91 -8.26 -10.73
N PHE A 90 -21.01 -8.05 -11.68
CA PHE A 90 -21.27 -7.30 -12.88
C PHE A 90 -22.35 -8.09 -13.62
N THR A 91 -23.63 -7.87 -13.29
CA THR A 91 -24.74 -8.40 -14.07
C THR A 91 -24.70 -7.64 -15.38
N LEU A 92 -24.07 -8.25 -16.37
CA LEU A 92 -24.21 -7.86 -17.77
C LEU A 92 -25.71 -7.72 -18.04
N PRO A 93 -26.20 -6.59 -18.59
CA PRO A 93 -27.59 -6.53 -19.00
C PRO A 93 -27.83 -7.67 -19.99
N ASP A 94 -28.90 -8.44 -19.74
CA ASP A 94 -29.32 -9.55 -20.58
C ASP A 94 -29.34 -9.07 -22.03
N SER A 95 -28.63 -9.78 -22.90
CA SER A 95 -28.52 -9.39 -24.31
C SER A 95 -29.92 -9.48 -24.93
N PRO A 96 -30.41 -8.44 -25.63
CA PRO A 96 -31.73 -8.51 -26.23
C PRO A 96 -31.74 -9.62 -27.28
N SER A 97 -32.65 -10.58 -27.11
CA SER A 97 -32.94 -11.63 -28.06
C SER A 97 -33.63 -11.04 -29.29
N TRP A 98 -32.91 -11.00 -30.40
CA TRP A 98 -33.49 -10.93 -31.76
C TRP A 98 -33.35 -12.30 -32.42
#